data_AF-A0AB33EZM0-F1
#
_entry.id   AF-A0AB33EZM0-F1
#
_cell.length_a   1.000
_cell.length_b   1.000
_cell.length_c   1.000
_cell.angle_alpha   90.00
_cell.angle_beta   90.00
_cell.angle_gamma   90.00
#
_symmetry.space_group_name_H-M   'P 1'
#
loop_
_entity.id
_entity.type
_entity.pdbx_description
1 polymer ?
#
loop_
_entity_poly.entity_id
_entity_poly.type
_entity_poly.pdbx_seq_one_letter_code
_entity_poly.pdbx_strand_id
1 'polypeptide(L)'
;MSEQHTVDVAAAVERMGSRIGAGRELKELESHLQPEERVKALVAGRHGPGNGLLVLTGQRVFFFFDGLVRDDFVSASLDRIENVEWKTGVNLGTITVSGDEVIEVSGVDKDGGDFFVAALGKERGRPAGT
;
A
#
# COMPACT_ATOMS: atom_id res chain seq x y z
N MET A 1 -4.77 -7.70 -25.91
CA MET A 1 -5.12 -6.33 -25.45
C MET A 1 -5.64 -6.51 -24.03
N SER A 2 -4.87 -6.06 -23.03
CA SER A 2 -5.23 -6.00 -21.60
C SER A 2 -5.32 -7.31 -20.81
N GLU A 3 -4.21 -8.03 -20.65
CA GLU A 3 -4.10 -9.19 -19.72
C GLU A 3 -2.99 -9.02 -18.66
N GLN A 4 -2.25 -7.91 -18.67
CA GLN A 4 -1.10 -7.73 -17.77
C GLN A 4 -1.44 -7.13 -16.40
N HIS A 5 -2.60 -6.46 -16.26
CA HIS A 5 -2.97 -5.77 -15.02
C HIS A 5 -3.30 -6.73 -13.88
N THR A 6 -4.10 -7.76 -14.16
CA THR A 6 -4.62 -8.72 -13.16
C THR A 6 -3.50 -9.61 -12.60
N VAL A 7 -2.47 -9.89 -13.41
CA VAL A 7 -1.35 -10.77 -13.05
C VAL A 7 -0.44 -10.10 -12.01
N ASP A 8 -0.15 -8.81 -12.15
CA ASP A 8 0.68 -8.07 -11.20
C ASP A 8 -0.04 -7.89 -9.85
N VAL A 9 -1.36 -7.66 -9.84
CA VAL A 9 -2.16 -7.59 -8.59
C VAL A 9 -2.21 -8.95 -7.90
N ALA A 10 -2.56 -10.02 -8.62
CA ALA A 10 -2.59 -11.37 -8.06
C ALA A 10 -1.23 -11.77 -7.45
N ALA A 11 -0.13 -11.50 -8.16
CA ALA A 11 1.21 -11.80 -7.68
C ALA A 11 1.63 -10.96 -6.47
N ALA A 12 1.12 -9.74 -6.31
CA ALA A 12 1.36 -8.92 -5.14
C ALA A 12 0.50 -9.37 -3.95
N VAL A 13 -0.74 -9.82 -4.20
CA VAL A 13 -1.63 -10.43 -3.20
C VAL A 13 -1.07 -11.76 -2.69
N GLU A 14 -0.44 -12.55 -3.56
CA GLU A 14 0.26 -13.78 -3.17
C GLU A 14 1.46 -13.54 -2.26
N ARG A 15 2.06 -12.35 -2.32
CA ARG A 15 3.18 -11.94 -1.45
C ARG A 15 2.74 -11.37 -0.11
N MET A 16 1.44 -11.16 0.12
CA MET A 16 0.94 -10.76 1.45
C MET A 16 1.07 -11.91 2.44
N GLY A 17 1.67 -11.62 3.61
CA GLY A 17 1.68 -12.53 4.74
C GLY A 17 0.28 -12.80 5.31
N SER A 18 -0.60 -11.78 5.36
CA SER A 18 -1.94 -11.90 5.94
C SER A 18 -3.02 -11.15 5.13
N ARG A 19 -4.10 -11.87 4.76
CA ARG A 19 -5.24 -11.36 3.97
C ARG A 19 -6.45 -10.99 4.84
N ILE A 20 -6.29 -10.94 6.15
CA ILE A 20 -7.42 -10.85 7.09
C ILE A 20 -8.11 -9.48 6.94
N GLY A 21 -9.37 -9.50 6.48
CA GLY A 21 -10.25 -8.32 6.44
C GLY A 21 -10.28 -7.54 5.12
N ALA A 22 -9.35 -7.80 4.20
CA ALA A 22 -9.15 -6.96 3.00
C ALA A 22 -9.73 -7.56 1.70
N GLY A 23 -10.52 -8.63 1.78
CA GLY A 23 -10.96 -9.39 0.60
C GLY A 23 -11.82 -8.59 -0.40
N ARG A 24 -12.55 -7.58 0.08
CA ARG A 24 -13.41 -6.74 -0.76
C ARG A 24 -12.59 -5.63 -1.42
N GLU A 25 -11.74 -4.96 -0.64
CA GLU A 25 -10.79 -3.97 -1.14
C GLU A 25 -9.82 -4.54 -2.18
N LEU A 26 -9.36 -5.79 -2.04
CA LEU A 26 -8.50 -6.43 -3.05
C LEU A 26 -9.16 -6.53 -4.43
N LYS A 27 -10.49 -6.66 -4.47
CA LYS A 27 -11.25 -6.75 -5.73
C LYS A 27 -11.46 -5.37 -6.36
N GLU A 28 -11.64 -4.35 -5.53
CA GLU A 28 -11.77 -2.96 -5.98
C GLU A 28 -10.40 -2.35 -6.35
N LEU A 29 -9.31 -2.88 -5.81
CA LEU A 29 -7.95 -2.41 -6.05
C LEU A 29 -7.63 -2.28 -7.55
N GLU A 30 -8.03 -3.25 -8.36
CA GLU A 30 -7.80 -3.25 -9.81
C GLU A 30 -8.48 -2.06 -10.51
N SER A 31 -9.61 -1.57 -9.98
CA SER A 31 -10.33 -0.40 -10.49
C SER A 31 -9.66 0.92 -10.10
N HIS A 32 -8.87 0.95 -9.04
CA HIS A 32 -8.15 2.15 -8.57
C HIS A 32 -6.75 2.31 -9.20
N LEU A 33 -6.22 1.24 -9.81
CA LEU A 33 -4.93 1.24 -10.49
C LEU A 33 -5.06 1.78 -11.91
N GLN A 34 -4.19 2.73 -12.27
CA GLN A 34 -4.07 3.16 -13.66
C GLN A 34 -3.47 2.05 -14.54
N PRO A 35 -3.80 1.97 -15.85
CA PRO A 35 -3.39 0.89 -16.76
C PRO A 35 -1.88 0.65 -16.91
N GLU A 36 -1.04 1.59 -16.44
CA GLU A 36 0.43 1.48 -16.45
C GLU A 36 1.01 1.36 -15.02
N GLU A 37 0.19 1.49 -13.97
CA GLU A 37 0.60 1.33 -12.58
C GLU A 37 0.72 -0.13 -12.22
N ARG A 38 1.90 -0.52 -11.73
CA ARG A 38 2.12 -1.86 -11.16
C ARG A 38 2.23 -1.80 -9.65
N VAL A 39 1.50 -2.69 -8.98
CA VAL A 39 1.60 -2.87 -7.54
C VAL A 39 2.93 -3.54 -7.22
N LYS A 40 3.72 -2.89 -6.34
CA LYS A 40 5.04 -3.37 -5.91
C LYS A 40 4.96 -4.04 -4.56
N ALA A 41 4.20 -3.45 -3.65
CA ALA A 41 3.93 -3.98 -2.33
C ALA A 41 2.53 -3.56 -1.89
N LEU A 42 1.91 -4.40 -1.07
CA LEU A 42 0.63 -4.10 -0.48
C LEU A 42 0.53 -4.77 0.89
N VAL A 43 -0.04 -4.04 1.85
CA VAL A 43 -0.21 -4.49 3.22
C VAL A 43 -1.60 -4.12 3.73
N ALA A 44 -2.19 -5.02 4.51
CA ALA A 44 -3.42 -4.73 5.22
C ALA A 44 -3.09 -4.07 6.56
N GLY A 45 -3.91 -3.11 6.96
CA GLY A 45 -3.80 -2.47 8.26
C GLY A 45 -4.97 -1.54 8.51
N ARG A 46 -4.85 -0.74 9.57
CA ARG A 46 -5.90 0.15 10.05
C ARG A 46 -5.43 1.61 9.96
N HIS A 47 -6.19 2.43 9.25
CA HIS A 47 -6.02 3.88 9.20
C HIS A 47 -7.26 4.53 9.84
N GLY A 48 -7.04 5.30 10.91
CA GLY A 48 -8.13 5.92 11.66
C GLY A 48 -9.21 4.92 12.13
N PRO A 49 -10.49 5.11 11.76
CA PRO A 49 -11.56 4.27 12.25
C PRO A 49 -11.63 2.87 11.62
N GLY A 50 -11.07 2.66 10.42
CA GLY A 50 -11.31 1.48 9.57
C GLY A 50 -10.06 0.67 9.21
N ASN A 51 -10.27 -0.62 8.92
CA ASN A 51 -9.26 -1.49 8.30
C ASN A 51 -9.33 -1.30 6.79
N GLY A 52 -8.17 -1.18 6.14
CA GLY A 52 -8.04 -1.00 4.70
C GLY A 52 -6.72 -1.55 4.17
N LEU A 53 -6.39 -1.14 2.94
CA LEU A 53 -5.22 -1.57 2.21
C LEU A 53 -4.30 -0.40 1.92
N LEU A 54 -3.04 -0.55 2.31
CA LEU A 54 -1.96 0.31 1.88
C LEU A 54 -1.28 -0.32 0.67
N VAL A 55 -1.20 0.44 -0.41
CA VAL A 55 -0.69 -0.02 -1.69
C VAL A 55 0.42 0.90 -2.16
N LEU A 56 1.55 0.28 -2.48
CA LEU A 56 2.69 0.93 -3.13
C LEU A 56 2.68 0.56 -4.60
N THR A 57 2.62 1.57 -5.47
CA THR A 57 2.84 1.43 -6.91
C THR A 57 4.19 2.01 -7.30
N GLY A 58 4.54 1.91 -8.58
CA GLY A 58 5.75 2.55 -9.12
C GLY A 58 5.66 4.07 -9.26
N GLN A 59 4.52 4.69 -8.94
CA GLN A 59 4.31 6.14 -9.09
C GLN A 59 3.86 6.81 -7.80
N ARG A 60 3.09 6.11 -6.95
CA ARG A 60 2.51 6.65 -5.72
C ARG A 60 2.28 5.57 -4.68
N VAL A 61 2.03 6.02 -3.46
CA VAL A 61 1.51 5.21 -2.38
C VAL A 61 0.11 5.70 -2.09
N PHE A 62 -0.84 4.79 -1.96
CA PHE A 62 -2.19 5.15 -1.53
C PHE A 62 -2.72 4.16 -0.52
N PHE A 63 -3.52 4.67 0.39
CA PHE A 63 -4.32 3.90 1.30
C PHE A 63 -5.79 4.08 0.92
N PHE A 64 -6.54 2.99 0.96
CA PHE A 64 -7.97 3.05 0.80
C PHE A 64 -8.64 2.06 1.73
N PHE A 65 -9.81 2.44 2.25
CA PHE A 65 -10.69 1.52 2.93
C PHE A 65 -12.13 1.72 2.49
N ASP A 66 -12.83 0.62 2.24
CA ASP A 66 -14.26 0.60 1.96
C ASP A 66 -15.01 0.14 3.21
N GLY A 67 -15.44 1.09 4.04
CA GLY A 67 -16.27 0.82 5.20
C GLY A 67 -17.76 0.90 4.88
N LEU A 68 -18.58 0.10 5.55
CA LEU A 68 -20.05 0.08 5.36
C LEU A 68 -20.73 1.46 5.56
N VAL A 69 -20.08 2.38 6.27
CA VAL A 69 -20.62 3.70 6.65
C VAL A 69 -19.79 4.85 6.05
N ARG A 70 -18.51 4.62 5.74
CA ARG A 70 -17.56 5.61 5.22
C ARG A 70 -16.49 4.90 4.42
N ASP A 71 -16.18 5.46 3.25
CA ASP A 71 -14.96 5.23 2.50
C ASP A 71 -13.92 6.31 2.84
N ASP A 72 -12.65 5.96 2.76
CA ASP A 72 -11.55 6.92 2.89
C ASP A 72 -10.44 6.51 1.91
N PHE A 73 -9.90 7.49 1.20
CA PHE A 73 -8.87 7.31 0.20
C PHE A 73 -7.85 8.43 0.37
N VAL A 74 -6.62 8.05 0.67
CA VAL A 74 -5.50 8.98 0.86
C VAL A 74 -4.37 8.55 -0.05
N SER A 75 -3.77 9.48 -0.79
CA SER A 75 -2.69 9.14 -1.72
C SER A 75 -1.55 10.14 -1.67
N ALA A 76 -0.32 9.64 -1.66
CA ALA A 76 0.90 10.43 -1.70
C ALA A 76 1.76 9.98 -2.89
N SER A 77 2.12 10.91 -3.77
CA SER A 77 3.03 10.65 -4.89
C SER A 77 4.43 10.27 -4.37
N LEU A 78 5.09 9.28 -4.98
CA LEU A 78 6.42 8.83 -4.53
C LEU A 78 7.45 9.95 -4.52
N ASP A 79 7.41 10.84 -5.52
CA ASP A 79 8.28 12.02 -5.65
C ASP A 79 8.07 13.05 -4.54
N ARG A 80 6.87 13.06 -3.93
CA ARG A 80 6.47 13.95 -2.84
C ARG A 80 6.71 13.33 -1.46
N ILE A 81 7.12 12.07 -1.36
CA ILE A 81 7.37 11.42 -0.07
C ILE A 81 8.65 11.99 0.53
N GLU A 82 8.48 12.70 1.64
CA GLU A 82 9.56 13.30 2.40
C GLU A 82 10.18 12.25 3.34
N ASN A 83 9.34 11.56 4.11
CA ASN A 83 9.78 10.61 5.13
C ASN A 83 8.91 9.36 5.18
N VAL A 84 9.50 8.24 5.59
CA VAL A 84 8.79 7.01 5.88
C VAL A 84 9.28 6.45 7.20
N GLU A 85 8.37 6.29 8.15
CA GLU A 85 8.63 5.68 9.45
C GLU A 85 7.97 4.30 9.51
N TRP A 86 8.71 3.33 10.04
CA TRP A 86 8.20 2.01 10.36
C TRP A 86 8.44 1.71 11.82
N LYS A 87 7.38 1.72 12.62
CA LYS A 87 7.42 1.44 14.06
C LYS A 87 6.87 0.05 14.31
N THR A 88 7.76 -0.93 14.45
CA THR A 88 7.38 -2.31 14.80
C THR A 88 7.19 -2.45 16.31
N GLY A 89 6.04 -2.98 16.72
CA GLY A 89 5.85 -3.57 18.05
C GLY A 89 6.27 -5.04 18.08
N VAL A 90 5.84 -5.77 19.12
CA VAL A 90 6.21 -7.19 19.32
C VAL A 90 5.66 -8.10 18.21
N ASN A 91 4.42 -7.85 17.75
CA ASN A 91 3.74 -8.65 16.71
C ASN A 91 3.19 -7.84 15.53
N LEU A 92 2.82 -6.58 15.76
CA LEU A 92 2.25 -5.67 14.76
C LEU A 92 3.02 -4.35 14.80
N GLY A 93 3.03 -3.62 13.70
CA GLY A 93 3.64 -2.30 13.60
C GLY A 93 2.73 -1.25 12.98
N THR A 94 3.27 -0.04 12.91
CA THR A 94 2.65 1.13 12.28
C THR A 94 3.60 1.71 11.25
N ILE A 95 3.13 1.81 10.00
CA ILE A 95 3.81 2.51 8.90
C ILE A 95 3.26 3.93 8.85
N THR A 96 4.13 4.92 8.86
CA THR A 96 3.76 6.32 8.61
C THR A 96 4.53 6.81 7.39
N VAL A 97 3.81 7.18 6.34
CA VAL A 97 4.37 7.80 5.14
C VAL A 97 4.00 9.28 5.16
N SER A 98 5.01 10.15 5.21
CA SER A 98 4.83 11.60 5.19
C SER A 98 5.22 12.14 3.81
N GLY A 99 4.28 12.76 3.13
CA GLY A 99 4.51 13.50 1.88
C GLY A 99 3.47 14.62 1.72
N ASP A 100 2.91 14.77 0.52
CA ASP A 100 1.81 15.72 0.26
C ASP A 100 0.61 15.47 1.21
N GLU A 101 0.36 14.19 1.52
CA GLU A 101 -0.52 13.74 2.60
C GLU A 101 0.23 12.78 3.54
N VAL A 102 -0.21 12.73 4.81
CA VAL A 102 0.34 11.82 5.82
C VAL A 102 -0.55 10.57 5.88
N ILE A 103 0.03 9.42 5.53
CA ILE A 103 -0.65 8.12 5.54
C ILE A 103 -0.11 7.31 6.72
N GLU A 104 -0.93 7.12 7.75
CA GLU A 104 -0.56 6.33 8.95
C GLU A 104 -1.36 5.03 9.05
N VAL A 105 -0.72 3.89 8.82
CA VAL A 105 -1.38 2.59 8.85
C VAL A 105 -0.83 1.75 9.99
N SER A 106 -1.69 1.47 10.97
CA SER A 106 -1.40 0.68 12.17
C SER A 106 -1.87 -0.76 12.03
N GLY A 107 -1.39 -1.67 12.89
CA GLY A 107 -1.83 -3.07 12.85
C GLY A 107 -1.32 -3.84 11.63
N VAL A 108 -0.24 -3.36 11.01
CA VAL A 108 0.44 -4.04 9.92
C VAL A 108 1.28 -5.18 10.49
N ASP A 109 1.25 -6.36 9.88
CA ASP A 109 2.09 -7.48 10.30
C ASP A 109 3.57 -7.18 10.04
N LYS A 110 4.45 -7.76 10.87
CA LYS A 110 5.88 -7.42 10.83
C LYS A 110 6.52 -7.75 9.48
N ASP A 111 6.24 -8.93 8.93
CA ASP A 111 6.81 -9.41 7.67
C ASP A 111 6.34 -8.54 6.49
N GLY A 112 5.04 -8.25 6.43
CA GLY A 112 4.45 -7.38 5.43
C GLY A 112 4.97 -5.95 5.50
N GLY A 113 5.08 -5.38 6.70
CA GLY A 113 5.57 -4.01 6.87
C GLY A 113 7.05 -3.85 6.57
N ASP A 114 7.89 -4.81 6.96
CA ASP A 114 9.31 -4.82 6.58
C ASP A 114 9.48 -4.88 5.06
N PHE A 115 8.73 -5.77 4.40
CA PHE A 115 8.70 -5.87 2.96
C PHE A 115 8.24 -4.57 2.29
N PHE A 116 7.16 -3.96 2.80
CA PHE A 116 6.61 -2.72 2.25
C PHE A 116 7.61 -1.56 2.31
N VAL A 117 8.23 -1.36 3.46
CA VAL A 117 9.21 -0.28 3.67
C VAL A 117 10.46 -0.50 2.82
N ALA A 118 10.92 -1.76 2.72
CA ALA A 118 12.02 -2.12 1.84
C ALA A 118 11.68 -1.88 0.36
N ALA A 119 10.47 -2.20 -0.09
CA ALA A 119 10.00 -1.94 -1.44
C ALA A 119 9.90 -0.44 -1.71
N LEU A 120 9.34 0.33 -0.78
CA LEU A 120 9.21 1.78 -0.89
C LEU A 120 10.59 2.46 -0.98
N GLY A 121 11.54 2.03 -0.15
CA GLY A 121 12.92 2.51 -0.20
C GLY A 121 13.60 2.24 -1.55
N LYS A 122 13.33 1.09 -2.17
CA LYS A 122 13.84 0.76 -3.51
C LYS A 122 13.23 1.66 -4.59
N GLU A 123 11.93 1.95 -4.51
CA GLU A 123 11.27 2.81 -5.50
C GLU A 123 11.67 4.29 -5.34
N ARG A 124 11.78 4.82 -4.10
CA ARG A 124 12.33 6.16 -3.85
C ARG A 124 13.82 6.29 -4.22
N GLY A 125 14.59 5.23 -3.99
CA GLY A 125 16.02 5.19 -4.27
C GLY A 125 16.36 4.91 -5.74
N ARG A 126 15.40 4.51 -6.55
CA ARG A 126 15.59 4.39 -8.00
C ARG A 126 15.56 5.81 -8.58
N PRO A 127 16.67 6.34 -9.11
CA PRO A 127 16.60 7.61 -9.82
C PRO A 127 15.59 7.45 -10.95
N ALA A 128 14.72 8.45 -11.11
CA ALA A 128 13.84 8.57 -12.28
C ALA A 128 14.72 8.49 -13.54
N GLY A 129 14.84 7.27 -14.06
CA GLY A 129 15.85 6.91 -15.04
C GLY A 129 15.27 7.00 -16.43
N THR A 130 15.50 8.17 -17.02
CA THR A 130 15.68 8.48 -18.47
C THR A 130 14.54 8.19 -19.43
#